data_AF-A0A2V2WX22-F1
#
_entry.id   AF-A0A2V2WX22-F1
#
_cell.length_a   1.000
_cell.length_b   1.000
_cell.length_c   1.000
_cell.angle_alpha   90.00
_cell.angle_beta   90.00
_cell.angle_gamma   90.00
#
_symmetry.space_group_name_H-M   'P 1'
#
loop_
_entity.id
_entity.type
_entity.pdbx_description
1 polymer ?
#
loop_
_entity_poly.entity_id
_entity_poly.type
_entity_poly.pdbx_seq_one_letter_code
_entity_poly.pdbx_strand_id
1 'polypeptide(L)'
;MQIDKLTHTSAGSRQRYGCHRMEFLVKALQLQHSRCEVYQLWDAKFHLALSGALSAVDLQTILTNTIVAAFQQVSSSLRQLQDIIRVEEKEAAEDGDLRQFLVAWIDRVQRLEQEHYHTSVRLSQQIAEHGKVVSLTQRDTRETATSPEDDLYANLHDAELCSLRRLVPLTSQKAFTFVSCCDATALSSDYDDDLGKGENMETNESGEKSTNGATDDEDNEQVSFEFKSGVMVPYAPKKVRRCCLAFNKTVLPLWKAKRSLMQQLQDWTEELQAEVASAATVK
;
A
#
# COMPACT_ATOMS: atom_id res chain seq x y z
N MET A 1 60.13 49.70 0.69
CA MET A 1 59.72 48.64 -0.25
C MET A 1 59.72 47.32 0.50
N GLN A 2 58.57 46.88 1.01
CA GLN A 2 58.32 45.48 1.36
C GLN A 2 56.81 45.33 1.57
N ILE A 3 56.16 44.68 0.61
CA ILE A 3 54.77 44.24 0.69
C ILE A 3 54.88 42.73 0.93
N ASP A 4 54.68 42.30 2.17
CA ASP A 4 54.57 40.87 2.46
C ASP A 4 53.20 40.38 2.03
N LYS A 5 53.23 39.52 1.01
CA LYS A 5 52.09 38.78 0.47
C LYS A 5 51.58 37.79 1.52
N LEU A 6 50.40 38.07 2.07
CA LEU A 6 49.54 37.07 2.70
C LEU A 6 48.89 36.21 1.61
N THR A 7 49.51 35.07 1.30
CA THR A 7 48.89 34.02 0.47
C THR A 7 49.00 32.67 1.16
N HIS A 8 48.34 32.49 2.31
CA HIS A 8 48.13 31.18 2.93
C HIS A 8 46.83 31.16 3.75
N THR A 9 45.67 31.13 3.08
CA THR A 9 44.37 30.88 3.76
C THR A 9 43.30 30.21 2.89
N SER A 10 43.55 29.99 1.60
CA SER A 10 42.53 29.45 0.67
C SER A 10 42.43 27.91 0.65
N ALA A 11 43.56 27.20 0.81
CA ALA A 11 43.58 25.73 0.70
C ALA A 11 42.93 25.00 1.90
N GLY A 12 43.15 25.50 3.13
CA GLY A 12 42.59 24.90 4.35
C GLY A 12 41.10 25.16 4.60
N SER A 13 40.55 26.15 3.91
CA SER A 13 39.10 26.43 3.88
C SER A 13 38.41 25.49 2.91
N ARG A 14 38.86 25.42 1.64
CA ARG A 14 38.25 24.52 0.63
C ARG A 14 38.19 23.06 1.04
N GLN A 15 39.21 22.56 1.74
CA GLN A 15 39.25 21.16 2.19
C GLN A 15 38.33 20.86 3.37
N ARG A 16 38.06 21.84 4.24
CA ARG A 16 37.04 21.73 5.31
C ARG A 16 35.62 21.83 4.76
N TYR A 17 35.38 22.72 3.79
CA TYR A 17 34.07 22.85 3.14
C TYR A 17 33.68 21.61 2.32
N GLY A 18 34.63 21.01 1.58
CA GLY A 18 34.38 19.75 0.87
C GLY A 18 34.06 18.55 1.78
N CYS A 19 34.56 18.57 3.02
CA CYS A 19 34.27 17.54 4.02
C CYS A 19 32.82 17.65 4.53
N HIS A 20 32.36 18.85 4.88
CA HIS A 20 31.00 19.07 5.37
C HIS A 20 29.93 18.86 4.29
N ARG A 21 30.25 19.19 3.03
CA ARG A 21 29.39 18.92 1.87
C ARG A 21 29.04 17.43 1.75
N MET A 22 30.06 16.58 1.83
CA MET A 22 29.92 15.14 1.73
C MET A 22 29.17 14.56 2.94
N GLU A 23 29.40 15.10 4.13
CA GLU A 23 28.74 14.68 5.37
C GLU A 23 27.20 14.81 5.30
N PHE A 24 26.67 15.91 4.76
CA PHE A 24 25.22 16.09 4.63
C PHE A 24 24.58 15.12 3.64
N LEU A 25 25.21 14.94 2.48
CA LEU A 25 24.71 14.02 1.44
C LEU A 25 24.71 12.57 1.94
N VAL A 26 25.81 12.13 2.56
CA VAL A 26 25.92 10.79 3.14
C VAL A 26 24.90 10.58 4.24
N LYS A 27 24.71 11.57 5.12
CA LYS A 27 23.71 11.48 6.20
C LYS A 27 22.28 11.42 5.66
N ALA A 28 21.94 12.20 4.64
CA ALA A 28 20.63 12.12 3.98
C ALA A 28 20.39 10.72 3.39
N LEU A 29 21.40 10.15 2.72
CA LEU A 29 21.31 8.84 2.11
C LEU A 29 21.16 7.72 3.15
N GLN A 30 21.91 7.80 4.26
CA GLN A 30 21.78 6.88 5.39
C GLN A 30 20.36 6.92 5.99
N LEU A 31 19.80 8.11 6.18
CA LEU A 31 18.44 8.28 6.68
C LEU A 31 17.40 7.68 5.72
N GLN A 32 17.59 7.83 4.40
CA GLN A 32 16.71 7.19 3.41
C GLN A 32 16.84 5.67 3.42
N HIS A 33 18.05 5.15 3.59
CA HIS A 33 18.28 3.71 3.73
C HIS A 33 17.55 3.14 4.96
N SER A 34 17.74 3.76 6.13
CA SER A 34 17.04 3.34 7.36
C SER A 34 15.53 3.36 7.19
N ARG A 35 14.99 4.32 6.43
CA ARG A 35 13.55 4.34 6.12
C ARG A 35 13.10 3.14 5.30
N CYS A 36 13.85 2.78 4.27
CA CYS A 36 13.56 1.60 3.45
C CYS A 36 13.53 0.32 4.29
N GLU A 37 14.46 0.18 5.24
CA GLU A 37 14.48 -0.95 6.18
C GLU A 37 13.22 -1.00 7.06
N VAL A 38 12.73 0.15 7.51
CA VAL A 38 11.48 0.23 8.31
C VAL A 38 10.28 -0.21 7.49
N TYR A 39 10.18 0.14 6.20
CA TYR A 39 9.11 -0.36 5.33
C TYR A 39 9.21 -1.86 5.08
N GLN A 40 10.42 -2.40 4.86
CA GLN A 40 10.62 -3.84 4.69
C GLN A 40 10.20 -4.59 5.96
N LEU A 41 10.53 -4.06 7.14
CA LEU A 41 10.09 -4.61 8.41
C LEU A 41 8.56 -4.59 8.53
N TRP A 42 7.90 -3.47 8.18
CA TRP A 42 6.44 -3.40 8.18
C TRP A 42 5.84 -4.46 7.25
N ASP A 43 6.21 -4.48 5.97
CA ASP A 43 5.66 -5.45 5.00
C ASP A 43 5.85 -6.90 5.52
N ALA A 44 7.03 -7.23 6.06
CA ALA A 44 7.29 -8.54 6.65
C ALA A 44 6.35 -8.87 7.83
N LYS A 45 6.17 -7.95 8.78
CA LYS A 45 5.29 -8.16 9.94
C LYS A 45 3.82 -8.25 9.55
N PHE A 46 3.39 -7.42 8.60
CA PHE A 46 2.04 -7.49 8.05
C PHE A 46 1.77 -8.85 7.41
N HIS A 47 2.71 -9.37 6.61
CA HIS A 47 2.55 -10.67 5.96
C HIS A 47 2.59 -11.86 6.94
N LEU A 48 3.37 -11.78 8.02
CA LEU A 48 3.33 -12.76 9.11
C LEU A 48 1.97 -12.75 9.83
N ALA A 49 1.39 -11.56 10.02
CA ALA A 49 0.06 -11.46 10.63
C ALA A 49 -1.03 -12.00 9.71
N LEU A 50 -0.96 -11.73 8.40
CA LEU A 50 -1.87 -12.31 7.41
C LEU A 50 -1.79 -13.84 7.37
N SER A 51 -0.61 -14.43 7.59
CA SER A 51 -0.46 -15.88 7.64
C SER A 51 -0.85 -16.51 8.98
N GLY A 52 -1.26 -15.70 9.97
CA GLY A 52 -1.54 -16.15 11.33
C GLY A 52 -0.29 -16.47 12.17
N ALA A 53 0.91 -16.23 11.65
CA ALA A 53 2.17 -16.46 12.37
C ALA A 53 2.51 -15.34 13.38
N LEU A 54 1.79 -14.22 13.31
CA LEU A 54 1.86 -13.10 14.24
C LEU A 54 0.43 -12.72 14.66
N SER A 55 0.17 -12.57 15.96
CA SER A 55 -1.15 -12.16 16.41
C SER A 55 -1.43 -10.70 16.06
N ALA A 56 -2.71 -10.31 16.00
CA ALA A 56 -3.10 -8.92 15.78
C ALA A 56 -2.61 -7.99 16.91
N VAL A 57 -2.58 -8.48 18.16
CA VAL A 57 -2.09 -7.74 19.33
C VAL A 57 -0.58 -7.50 19.24
N ASP A 58 0.18 -8.53 18.87
CA ASP A 58 1.63 -8.41 18.69
C ASP A 58 1.96 -7.49 17.51
N LEU A 59 1.22 -7.60 16.40
CA LEU A 59 1.36 -6.69 15.26
C LEU A 59 1.11 -5.25 15.69
N GLN A 60 0.04 -4.96 16.41
CA GLN A 60 -0.28 -3.61 16.87
C GLN A 60 0.82 -3.04 17.79
N THR A 61 1.37 -3.89 18.66
CA THR A 61 2.47 -3.54 19.55
C THR A 61 3.73 -3.20 18.75
N ILE A 62 4.10 -4.03 17.78
CA ILE A 62 5.27 -3.80 16.90
C ILE A 62 5.07 -2.55 16.04
N LEU A 63 3.88 -2.34 15.49
CA LEU A 63 3.56 -1.15 14.71
C LEU A 63 3.77 0.12 15.54
N THR A 64 3.21 0.15 16.75
CA THR A 64 3.24 1.34 17.61
C THR A 64 4.64 1.61 18.17
N ASN A 65 5.27 0.58 18.76
CA ASN A 65 6.50 0.77 19.55
C ASN A 65 7.77 0.74 18.70
N THR A 66 7.73 0.13 17.52
CA THR A 66 8.92 -0.05 16.68
C THR A 66 8.79 0.68 15.35
N ILE A 67 7.79 0.35 14.54
CA ILE A 67 7.70 0.84 13.15
C ILE A 67 7.38 2.34 13.12
N VAL A 68 6.32 2.77 13.81
CA VAL A 68 5.92 4.18 13.86
C VAL A 68 7.01 5.02 14.54
N ALA A 69 7.57 4.53 15.64
CA ALA A 69 8.68 5.20 16.34
C ALA A 69 9.90 5.39 15.42
N ALA A 70 10.28 4.38 14.64
CA ALA A 70 11.40 4.47 13.71
C ALA A 70 11.11 5.46 12.57
N PHE A 71 9.91 5.46 11.97
CA PHE A 71 9.54 6.46 10.97
C PHE A 71 9.59 7.89 11.51
N GLN A 72 9.11 8.09 12.74
CA GLN A 72 9.19 9.38 13.42
C GLN A 72 10.63 9.81 13.67
N GLN A 73 11.50 8.89 14.10
CA GLN A 73 12.92 9.18 14.32
C GLN A 73 13.62 9.60 13.02
N VAL A 74 13.42 8.86 11.92
CA VAL A 74 14.02 9.21 10.62
C VAL A 74 13.51 10.56 10.13
N SER A 75 12.19 10.80 10.23
CA SER A 75 11.59 12.06 9.79
C SER A 75 12.07 13.26 10.62
N SER A 76 12.23 13.07 11.94
CA SER A 76 12.83 14.07 12.84
C SER A 76 14.28 14.36 12.45
N SER A 77 15.07 13.31 12.22
CA SER A 77 16.49 13.44 11.84
C SER A 77 16.69 14.17 10.51
N LEU A 78 15.80 13.96 9.54
CA LEU A 78 15.80 14.72 8.29
C LEU A 78 15.45 16.19 8.49
N ARG A 79 14.47 16.51 9.36
CA ARG A 79 14.17 17.91 9.68
C ARG A 79 15.34 18.59 10.39
N GLN A 80 15.97 17.93 11.34
CA GLN A 80 17.17 18.44 12.00
C GLN A 80 18.31 18.68 11.00
N LEU A 81 18.51 17.76 10.04
CA LEU A 81 19.48 17.94 8.96
C LEU A 81 19.14 19.19 8.12
N GLN A 82 17.87 19.36 7.76
CA GLN A 82 17.40 20.53 7.02
C GLN A 82 17.63 21.84 7.78
N ASP A 83 17.38 21.86 9.09
CA ASP A 83 17.59 23.03 9.94
C ASP A 83 19.07 23.40 10.04
N ILE A 84 19.96 22.42 10.20
CA ILE A 84 21.41 22.63 10.21
C ILE A 84 21.88 23.23 8.87
N ILE A 85 21.41 22.67 7.75
CA ILE A 85 21.76 23.15 6.41
C ILE A 85 21.38 24.63 6.23
N ARG A 86 20.16 25.01 6.68
CA ARG A 86 19.64 26.39 6.58
C ARG A 86 20.36 27.39 7.49
N VAL A 87 20.83 26.97 8.66
CA VAL A 87 21.60 27.84 9.56
C VAL A 87 22.96 28.14 8.95
N GLU A 88 23.65 27.10 8.48
CA GLU A 88 24.98 27.24 7.88
C GLU A 88 24.97 27.92 6.49
N GLU A 89 23.89 27.81 5.72
CA GLU A 89 23.73 28.52 4.43
C GLU A 89 23.82 30.04 4.60
N LYS A 90 23.32 30.57 5.73
CA LYS A 90 23.41 32.00 6.04
C LYS A 90 24.84 32.47 6.29
N GLU A 91 25.76 31.55 6.55
CA GLU A 91 27.14 31.83 6.93
C GLU A 91 28.14 31.61 5.79
N ALA A 92 27.76 30.89 4.71
CA ALA A 92 28.66 30.53 3.63
C ALA A 92 28.03 30.70 2.23
N ALA A 93 28.59 31.62 1.42
CA ALA A 93 28.05 32.01 0.10
C ALA A 93 28.44 31.07 -1.07
N GLU A 94 29.35 30.11 -0.88
CA GLU A 94 29.97 29.37 -2.00
C GLU A 94 29.32 28.00 -2.33
N ASP A 95 28.32 27.51 -1.56
CA ASP A 95 27.72 26.16 -1.74
C ASP A 95 26.17 26.19 -1.77
N GLY A 96 25.58 27.31 -2.21
CA GLY A 96 24.13 27.53 -2.20
C GLY A 96 23.32 26.50 -2.98
N ASP A 97 23.80 26.08 -4.15
CA ASP A 97 23.06 25.17 -5.04
C ASP A 97 22.83 23.79 -4.41
N LEU A 98 23.84 23.20 -3.76
CA LEU A 98 23.70 21.89 -3.11
C LEU A 98 22.84 21.97 -1.86
N ARG A 99 23.01 23.02 -1.05
CA ARG A 99 22.20 23.21 0.16
C ARG A 99 20.73 23.37 -0.21
N GLN A 100 20.45 24.13 -1.27
CA GLN A 100 19.11 24.28 -1.82
C GLN A 100 18.57 22.95 -2.37
N PHE A 101 19.39 22.18 -3.10
CA PHE A 101 19.03 20.83 -3.55
C PHE A 101 18.64 19.93 -2.38
N LEU A 102 19.47 19.85 -1.33
CA LEU A 102 19.21 18.99 -0.17
C LEU A 102 17.94 19.42 0.59
N VAL A 103 17.73 20.72 0.79
CA VAL A 103 16.51 21.22 1.42
C VAL A 103 15.27 20.82 0.61
N ALA A 104 15.32 21.00 -0.71
CA ALA A 104 14.23 20.63 -1.62
C ALA A 104 14.01 19.10 -1.67
N TRP A 105 15.10 18.32 -1.67
CA TRP A 105 15.08 16.87 -1.63
C TRP A 105 14.41 16.36 -0.35
N ILE A 106 14.79 16.91 0.82
CA ILE A 106 14.18 16.54 2.11
C ILE A 106 12.68 16.83 2.10
N ASP A 107 12.28 18.03 1.65
CA ASP A 107 10.87 18.42 1.57
C ASP A 107 10.08 17.49 0.64
N ARG A 108 10.66 17.14 -0.52
CA ARG A 108 10.00 16.29 -1.51
C ARG A 108 9.85 14.86 -1.01
N VAL A 109 10.91 14.26 -0.48
CA VAL A 109 10.88 12.90 0.05
C VAL A 109 9.93 12.81 1.24
N GLN A 110 9.93 13.77 2.18
CA GLN A 110 8.99 13.74 3.30
C GLN A 110 7.52 13.76 2.86
N ARG A 111 7.17 14.54 1.83
CA ARG A 111 5.79 14.52 1.27
C ARG A 111 5.45 13.18 0.62
N LEU A 112 6.31 12.69 -0.27
CA LEU A 112 6.11 11.40 -0.93
C LEU A 112 5.98 10.25 0.08
N GLU A 113 6.79 10.29 1.14
CA GLU A 113 6.75 9.29 2.20
C GLU A 113 5.48 9.34 3.02
N GLN A 114 4.99 10.55 3.32
CA GLN A 114 3.70 10.69 3.97
C GLN A 114 2.60 10.06 3.13
N GLU A 115 2.54 10.35 1.83
CA GLU A 115 1.56 9.75 0.92
C GLU A 115 1.72 8.22 0.82
N HIS A 116 2.97 7.73 0.76
CA HIS A 116 3.29 6.31 0.68
C HIS A 116 2.84 5.56 1.94
N TYR A 117 3.08 6.14 3.12
CA TYR A 117 2.61 5.61 4.39
C TYR A 117 1.08 5.48 4.43
N HIS A 118 0.36 6.56 4.14
CA HIS A 118 -1.12 6.55 4.17
C HIS A 118 -1.70 5.55 3.18
N THR A 119 -1.14 5.49 1.97
CA THR A 119 -1.55 4.54 0.94
C THR A 119 -1.29 3.10 1.39
N SER A 120 -0.14 2.83 2.01
CA SER A 120 0.22 1.51 2.53
C SER A 120 -0.69 1.06 3.68
N VAL A 121 -0.98 1.95 4.65
CA VAL A 121 -1.94 1.64 5.74
C VAL A 121 -3.29 1.28 5.16
N ARG A 122 -3.83 2.11 4.25
CA ARG A 122 -5.15 1.89 3.66
C ARG A 122 -5.20 0.60 2.85
N LEU A 123 -4.14 0.31 2.07
CA LEU A 123 -4.01 -0.95 1.34
C LEU A 123 -4.03 -2.15 2.28
N SER A 124 -3.23 -2.12 3.35
CA SER A 124 -3.19 -3.18 4.36
C SER A 124 -4.54 -3.40 5.05
N GLN A 125 -5.27 -2.32 5.36
CA GLN A 125 -6.64 -2.40 5.91
C GLN A 125 -7.59 -3.10 4.96
N GLN A 126 -7.62 -2.68 3.68
CA GLN A 126 -8.49 -3.31 2.67
C GLN A 126 -8.17 -4.80 2.47
N ILE A 127 -6.88 -5.18 2.50
CA ILE A 127 -6.46 -6.58 2.44
C ILE A 127 -6.93 -7.35 3.68
N ALA A 128 -6.74 -6.80 4.87
CA ALA A 128 -7.13 -7.44 6.12
C ALA A 128 -8.66 -7.58 6.25
N GLU A 129 -9.42 -6.57 5.82
CA GLU A 129 -10.89 -6.61 5.75
C GLU A 129 -11.35 -7.67 4.75
N HIS A 130 -10.84 -7.67 3.52
CA HIS A 130 -11.24 -8.67 2.53
C HIS A 130 -10.88 -10.09 2.95
N GLY A 131 -9.75 -10.26 3.64
CA GLY A 131 -9.36 -11.53 4.24
C GLY A 131 -10.18 -11.96 5.47
N LYS A 132 -11.09 -11.12 5.99
CA LYS A 132 -12.01 -11.41 7.10
C LYS A 132 -13.48 -11.52 6.70
N VAL A 133 -13.88 -10.95 5.56
CA VAL A 133 -15.28 -10.53 5.30
C VAL A 133 -16.19 -11.58 4.64
N VAL A 134 -15.72 -12.75 4.21
CA VAL A 134 -16.64 -13.73 3.61
C VAL A 134 -17.01 -14.80 4.63
N SER A 135 -17.81 -14.39 5.62
CA SER A 135 -18.56 -15.32 6.47
C SER A 135 -19.63 -16.01 5.61
N LEU A 136 -19.60 -17.34 5.57
CA LEU A 136 -20.77 -18.11 5.15
C LEU A 136 -21.86 -17.87 6.21
N THR A 137 -22.88 -17.07 5.89
CA THR A 137 -24.14 -17.15 6.64
C THR A 137 -24.78 -18.49 6.27
N GLN A 138 -25.43 -19.22 7.18
CA GLN A 138 -26.62 -18.75 7.89
C GLN A 138 -27.06 -19.73 8.99
N ARG A 139 -27.51 -19.21 10.14
CA ARG A 139 -28.86 -19.49 10.66
C ARG A 139 -29.28 -18.44 11.68
N ASP A 140 -30.19 -17.56 11.25
CA ASP A 140 -31.23 -17.06 12.16
C ASP A 140 -32.11 -18.25 12.52
N THR A 141 -31.71 -19.01 13.52
CA THR A 141 -32.65 -19.84 14.27
C THR A 141 -32.13 -20.05 15.68
N ARG A 142 -32.92 -19.53 16.60
CA ARG A 142 -32.83 -19.62 18.05
C ARG A 142 -32.60 -21.07 18.52
N GLU A 143 -31.90 -21.17 19.65
CA GLU A 143 -31.82 -22.30 20.61
C GLU A 143 -30.71 -23.37 20.48
N THR A 144 -29.70 -23.20 21.34
CA THR A 144 -29.01 -24.21 22.18
C THR A 144 -28.50 -25.50 21.52
N ALA A 145 -27.18 -25.62 21.36
CA ALA A 145 -26.33 -26.67 21.96
C ALA A 145 -24.88 -26.56 21.46
N THR A 146 -23.95 -26.59 22.40
CA THR A 146 -22.49 -26.72 22.20
C THR A 146 -22.10 -27.90 21.29
N SER A 147 -21.50 -27.61 20.14
CA SER A 147 -20.69 -28.52 19.33
C SER A 147 -19.47 -27.74 18.79
N PRO A 148 -18.23 -28.27 18.81
CA PRO A 148 -17.03 -27.58 18.32
C PRO A 148 -16.89 -27.62 16.78
N GLU A 149 -17.98 -27.82 16.04
CA GLU A 149 -17.98 -27.80 14.55
C GLU A 149 -18.43 -26.47 13.94
N ASP A 150 -18.54 -25.40 14.74
CA ASP A 150 -19.13 -24.10 14.33
C ASP A 150 -18.15 -23.07 13.73
N ASP A 151 -16.88 -23.42 13.45
CA ASP A 151 -15.87 -22.44 13.04
C ASP A 151 -15.25 -22.72 11.65
N LEU A 152 -16.01 -23.24 10.69
CA LEU A 152 -15.59 -23.26 9.28
C LEU A 152 -15.76 -21.85 8.65
N TYR A 153 -14.97 -20.90 9.15
CA TYR A 153 -14.82 -19.55 8.58
C TYR A 153 -14.06 -19.63 7.25
N ALA A 154 -14.78 -20.00 6.20
CA ALA A 154 -14.26 -20.10 4.86
C ALA A 154 -14.18 -18.71 4.18
N ASN A 155 -13.07 -17.99 4.32
CA ASN A 155 -12.77 -16.84 3.45
C ASN A 155 -12.47 -17.36 2.03
N LEU A 156 -13.54 -17.53 1.26
CA LEU A 156 -13.46 -17.97 -0.13
C LEU A 156 -13.14 -16.79 -1.04
N HIS A 157 -12.22 -17.02 -1.94
CA HIS A 157 -11.80 -16.05 -2.94
C HIS A 157 -11.87 -16.68 -4.31
N ASP A 158 -12.30 -15.91 -5.30
CA ASP A 158 -12.26 -16.31 -6.69
C ASP A 158 -10.79 -16.55 -7.11
N ALA A 159 -10.47 -17.78 -7.50
CA ALA A 159 -9.11 -18.20 -7.86
C ALA A 159 -8.56 -17.44 -9.08
N GLU A 160 -9.42 -16.99 -9.99
CA GLU A 160 -9.04 -16.35 -11.23
C GLU A 160 -9.05 -14.82 -11.13
N LEU A 161 -10.01 -14.28 -10.38
CA LEU A 161 -10.26 -12.83 -10.34
C LEU A 161 -9.75 -12.15 -9.08
N CYS A 162 -9.58 -12.84 -7.95
CA CYS A 162 -9.19 -12.17 -6.71
C CYS A 162 -7.75 -11.62 -6.75
N SER A 163 -7.59 -10.30 -6.58
CA SER A 163 -6.25 -9.67 -6.60
C SER A 163 -5.37 -10.03 -5.41
N LEU A 164 -5.91 -10.64 -4.33
CA LEU A 164 -5.10 -11.07 -3.18
C LEU A 164 -3.91 -11.96 -3.60
N ARG A 165 -4.10 -12.84 -4.60
CA ARG A 165 -3.03 -13.70 -5.14
C ARG A 165 -1.82 -12.92 -5.68
N ARG A 166 -2.04 -11.67 -6.11
CA ARG A 166 -0.98 -10.81 -6.65
C ARG A 166 -0.43 -9.84 -5.60
N LEU A 167 -1.23 -9.51 -4.59
CA LEU A 167 -0.88 -8.52 -3.57
C LEU A 167 -0.20 -9.12 -2.34
N VAL A 168 -0.40 -10.40 -2.06
CA VAL A 168 0.14 -11.09 -0.89
C VAL A 168 1.19 -12.11 -1.33
N PRO A 169 2.36 -12.19 -0.67
CA PRO A 169 3.36 -13.23 -0.96
C PRO A 169 2.81 -14.64 -0.84
N LEU A 170 3.30 -15.56 -1.68
CA LEU A 170 2.86 -16.97 -1.71
C LEU A 170 2.95 -17.67 -0.34
N THR A 171 3.92 -17.31 0.48
CA THR A 171 4.09 -17.83 1.85
C THR A 171 2.92 -17.52 2.75
N SER A 172 2.32 -16.33 2.61
CA SER A 172 1.16 -15.87 3.38
C SER A 172 -0.17 -16.26 2.75
N GLN A 173 -0.18 -16.63 1.46
CA GLN A 173 -1.41 -17.04 0.77
C GLN A 173 -2.05 -18.32 1.30
N LYS A 174 -1.30 -19.12 2.08
CA LYS A 174 -1.81 -20.36 2.70
C LYS A 174 -3.00 -20.13 3.63
N ALA A 175 -3.18 -18.90 4.12
CA ALA A 175 -4.30 -18.49 4.97
C ALA A 175 -5.59 -18.23 4.20
N PHE A 176 -5.55 -18.19 2.85
CA PHE A 176 -6.73 -17.93 2.01
C PHE A 176 -7.16 -19.19 1.27
N THR A 177 -8.47 -19.33 1.07
CA THR A 177 -9.05 -20.43 0.29
C THR A 177 -9.51 -19.90 -1.05
N PHE A 178 -8.91 -20.39 -2.13
CA PHE A 178 -9.25 -19.99 -3.50
C PHE A 178 -10.09 -21.06 -4.17
N VAL A 179 -11.23 -20.67 -4.75
CA VAL A 179 -12.21 -21.57 -5.38
C VAL A 179 -12.49 -21.15 -6.82
N SER A 180 -12.86 -22.12 -7.67
CA SER A 180 -13.26 -21.85 -9.06
C SER A 180 -14.64 -21.23 -9.09
N CYS A 181 -14.81 -20.08 -9.77
CA CYS A 181 -16.11 -19.44 -9.97
C CYS A 181 -16.53 -19.37 -11.45
N CYS A 182 -15.86 -20.14 -12.32
CA CYS A 182 -15.92 -20.01 -13.78
C CYS A 182 -17.30 -20.32 -14.40
N ASP A 183 -18.08 -21.21 -13.79
CA ASP A 183 -19.38 -21.64 -14.36
C ASP A 183 -20.48 -20.58 -14.21
N ALA A 184 -20.27 -19.57 -13.35
CA ALA A 184 -21.24 -18.48 -13.14
C ALA A 184 -21.37 -17.52 -14.34
N THR A 185 -20.45 -17.59 -15.31
CA THR A 185 -20.46 -16.74 -16.51
C THR A 185 -21.29 -17.28 -17.65
N ALA A 186 -21.62 -18.58 -17.64
CA ALA A 186 -22.38 -19.21 -18.72
C ALA A 186 -23.90 -18.93 -18.66
N LEU A 187 -24.39 -18.30 -17.58
CA LEU A 187 -25.81 -18.01 -17.36
C LEU A 187 -26.14 -16.51 -17.39
N SER A 188 -25.17 -15.63 -17.70
CA SER A 188 -25.40 -14.19 -17.89
C SER A 188 -25.09 -13.81 -19.33
N SER A 189 -25.86 -14.38 -20.26
CA SER A 189 -25.95 -13.89 -21.64
C SER A 189 -27.31 -13.22 -21.83
N ASP A 190 -27.48 -11.99 -21.34
CA ASP A 190 -28.64 -11.14 -21.66
C ASP A 190 -28.30 -9.64 -21.49
N TYR A 191 -27.10 -9.25 -21.93
CA TYR A 191 -26.82 -7.84 -22.23
C TYR A 191 -26.16 -7.75 -23.61
N ASP A 192 -26.89 -8.21 -24.62
CA ASP A 192 -26.90 -7.53 -25.91
C ASP A 192 -28.10 -6.59 -25.89
N ASP A 193 -27.86 -5.28 -25.83
CA ASP A 193 -28.55 -4.45 -26.80
C ASP A 193 -27.79 -3.17 -27.17
N ASP A 194 -27.82 -2.99 -28.47
CA ASP A 194 -27.12 -2.09 -29.35
C ASP A 194 -27.79 -0.69 -29.34
N LEU A 195 -26.96 0.35 -29.52
CA LEU A 195 -27.24 1.61 -30.23
C LEU A 195 -28.57 2.40 -30.00
N GLY A 196 -28.41 3.59 -29.40
CA GLY A 196 -28.63 4.87 -30.10
C GLY A 196 -30.00 5.57 -30.04
N LYS A 197 -29.96 6.91 -29.77
CA LYS A 197 -30.92 8.00 -30.10
C LYS A 197 -32.38 7.81 -29.60
N GLY A 198 -33.09 8.75 -28.97
CA GLY A 198 -33.14 10.19 -29.07
C GLY A 198 -34.63 10.61 -28.99
N GLU A 199 -34.93 11.61 -28.16
CA GLU A 199 -36.10 12.52 -28.17
C GLU A 199 -37.54 12.06 -27.78
N ASN A 200 -38.05 12.80 -26.77
CA ASN A 200 -39.41 13.36 -26.55
C ASN A 200 -40.69 12.50 -26.62
N MET A 201 -41.51 12.56 -25.56
CA MET A 201 -42.85 13.21 -25.50
C MET A 201 -43.72 12.63 -24.36
N GLU A 202 -44.34 13.51 -23.58
CA GLU A 202 -45.33 13.20 -22.54
C GLU A 202 -46.62 12.61 -23.12
N THR A 203 -47.27 11.67 -22.41
CA THR A 203 -48.69 11.82 -21.96
C THR A 203 -49.18 10.60 -21.15
N ASN A 204 -50.14 10.93 -20.29
CA ASN A 204 -50.88 10.18 -19.27
C ASN A 204 -51.47 8.78 -19.59
N GLU A 205 -51.83 8.14 -18.48
CA GLU A 205 -53.03 7.32 -18.18
C GLU A 205 -52.93 5.79 -18.07
N SER A 206 -53.12 5.36 -16.82
CA SER A 206 -53.79 4.15 -16.31
C SER A 206 -53.73 2.85 -17.12
N GLY A 207 -53.06 1.87 -16.52
CA GLY A 207 -53.28 0.46 -16.83
C GLY A 207 -52.65 -0.40 -15.74
N GLU A 208 -53.49 -0.91 -14.83
CA GLU A 208 -53.12 -2.02 -13.97
C GLU A 208 -52.54 -3.16 -14.82
N LYS A 209 -51.29 -3.51 -14.57
CA LYS A 209 -50.74 -4.78 -15.03
C LYS A 209 -49.82 -5.34 -13.97
N SER A 210 -50.35 -6.32 -13.25
CA SER A 210 -49.59 -7.28 -12.46
C SER A 210 -48.43 -7.83 -13.29
N THR A 211 -47.21 -7.50 -12.89
CA THR A 211 -46.01 -8.23 -13.31
C THR A 211 -45.25 -8.61 -12.06
N ASN A 212 -45.44 -9.88 -11.72
CA ASN A 212 -44.65 -10.74 -10.86
C ASN A 212 -43.30 -10.13 -10.47
N GLY A 213 -43.13 -9.93 -9.17
CA GLY A 213 -41.81 -9.74 -8.59
C GLY A 213 -40.97 -10.96 -8.92
N ALA A 214 -40.05 -10.80 -9.87
CA ALA A 214 -38.89 -11.65 -10.00
C ALA A 214 -38.03 -11.36 -8.76
N THR A 215 -38.28 -12.10 -7.69
CA THR A 215 -37.30 -12.25 -6.63
C THR A 215 -36.03 -12.78 -7.27
N ASP A 216 -34.95 -12.08 -6.95
CA ASP A 216 -33.55 -12.23 -7.35
C ASP A 216 -32.99 -13.62 -6.95
N ASP A 217 -33.60 -14.70 -7.43
CA ASP A 217 -33.32 -16.11 -7.07
C ASP A 217 -32.04 -16.64 -7.73
N GLU A 218 -31.40 -15.82 -8.58
CA GLU A 218 -30.16 -16.16 -9.28
C GLU A 218 -28.91 -16.20 -8.40
N ASP A 219 -29.00 -15.69 -7.17
CA ASP A 219 -27.91 -15.66 -6.17
C ASP A 219 -27.88 -16.91 -5.26
N ASN A 220 -28.76 -17.89 -5.51
CA ASN A 220 -28.97 -19.07 -4.67
C ASN A 220 -28.35 -20.38 -5.20
N GLU A 221 -27.70 -20.38 -6.37
CA GLU A 221 -26.98 -21.55 -6.86
C GLU A 221 -25.76 -21.82 -5.97
N GLN A 222 -25.85 -22.88 -5.17
CA GLN A 222 -24.79 -23.31 -4.26
C GLN A 222 -24.03 -24.49 -4.86
N VAL A 223 -22.71 -24.41 -4.83
CA VAL A 223 -21.80 -25.47 -5.24
C VAL A 223 -21.04 -25.93 -4.00
N SER A 224 -20.80 -27.23 -3.87
CA SER A 224 -20.02 -27.78 -2.76
C SER A 224 -18.52 -27.74 -3.06
N PHE A 225 -17.73 -27.35 -2.07
CA PHE A 225 -16.27 -27.35 -2.12
C PHE A 225 -15.71 -28.17 -0.95
N GLU A 226 -14.68 -28.99 -1.21
CA GLU A 226 -13.99 -29.76 -0.18
C GLU A 226 -12.83 -28.96 0.40
N PHE A 227 -12.87 -28.70 1.71
CA PHE A 227 -11.74 -28.13 2.43
C PHE A 227 -10.56 -29.10 2.53
N LYS A 228 -9.37 -28.58 2.82
CA LYS A 228 -8.19 -29.42 3.16
C LYS A 228 -8.42 -30.34 4.36
N SER A 229 -9.42 -30.04 5.19
CA SER A 229 -9.87 -30.88 6.31
C SER A 229 -10.75 -32.06 5.87
N GLY A 230 -11.13 -32.14 4.59
CA GLY A 230 -12.10 -33.12 4.07
C GLY A 230 -13.56 -32.73 4.26
N VAL A 231 -13.83 -31.53 4.82
CA VAL A 231 -15.21 -31.07 5.03
C VAL A 231 -15.77 -30.46 3.74
N MET A 232 -16.95 -30.92 3.35
CA MET A 232 -17.71 -30.36 2.22
C MET A 232 -18.54 -29.16 2.68
N VAL A 233 -18.33 -28.01 2.05
CA VAL A 233 -19.03 -26.77 2.40
C VAL A 233 -19.67 -26.17 1.15
N PRO A 234 -20.98 -25.86 1.18
CA PRO A 234 -21.62 -25.17 0.07
C PRO A 234 -21.20 -23.69 0.03
N TYR A 235 -21.05 -23.14 -1.17
CA TYR A 235 -20.81 -21.72 -1.39
C TYR A 235 -21.52 -21.24 -2.66
N ALA A 236 -21.78 -19.94 -2.75
CA ALA A 236 -22.38 -19.32 -3.93
C ALA A 236 -21.29 -18.64 -4.79
N PRO A 237 -20.92 -19.20 -5.97
CA PRO A 237 -19.84 -18.67 -6.80
C PRO A 237 -20.04 -17.21 -7.21
N LYS A 238 -21.28 -16.82 -7.57
CA LYS A 238 -21.63 -15.43 -7.93
C LYS A 238 -21.35 -14.44 -6.78
N LYS A 239 -21.66 -14.81 -5.53
CA LYS A 239 -21.40 -13.98 -4.35
C LYS A 239 -19.91 -13.81 -4.09
N VAL A 240 -19.14 -14.92 -4.14
CA VAL A 240 -17.67 -14.87 -3.98
C VAL A 240 -17.04 -13.98 -5.05
N ARG A 241 -17.43 -14.16 -6.31
CA ARG A 241 -16.95 -13.34 -7.43
C ARG A 241 -17.28 -11.86 -7.26
N ARG A 242 -18.52 -11.53 -6.88
CA ARG A 242 -18.95 -10.14 -6.62
C ARG A 242 -18.11 -9.50 -5.51
N CYS A 243 -17.88 -10.22 -4.41
CA CYS A 243 -17.02 -9.75 -3.30
C CYS A 243 -15.58 -9.50 -3.76
N CYS A 244 -14.97 -10.42 -4.51
CA CYS A 244 -13.62 -10.24 -5.05
C CYS A 244 -13.53 -9.09 -6.05
N LEU A 245 -14.54 -8.88 -6.89
CA LEU A 245 -14.59 -7.75 -7.83
C LEU A 245 -14.73 -6.40 -7.09
N ALA A 246 -15.56 -6.33 -6.06
CA ALA A 246 -15.69 -5.14 -5.22
C ALA A 246 -14.35 -4.80 -4.55
N PHE A 247 -13.68 -5.80 -3.97
CA PHE A 247 -12.33 -5.65 -3.42
C PHE A 247 -11.32 -5.18 -4.48
N ASN A 248 -11.31 -5.77 -5.67
CA ASN A 248 -10.41 -5.37 -6.74
C ASN A 248 -10.59 -3.89 -7.10
N LYS A 249 -11.84 -3.41 -7.16
CA LYS A 249 -12.17 -2.02 -7.49
C LYS A 249 -11.59 -1.03 -6.47
N THR A 250 -11.53 -1.40 -5.19
CA THR A 250 -10.97 -0.55 -4.13
C THR A 250 -9.45 -0.66 -4.04
N VAL A 251 -8.90 -1.87 -4.20
CA VAL A 251 -7.50 -2.16 -3.89
C VAL A 251 -6.54 -1.84 -5.04
N LEU A 252 -6.97 -2.03 -6.30
CA LEU A 252 -6.08 -1.86 -7.45
C LEU A 252 -5.60 -0.40 -7.63
N PRO A 253 -6.45 0.64 -7.44
CA PRO A 253 -5.98 2.02 -7.46
C PRO A 253 -4.94 2.30 -6.36
N LEU A 254 -5.16 1.80 -5.14
CA LEU A 254 -4.23 1.95 -4.02
C LEU A 254 -2.90 1.27 -4.31
N TRP A 255 -2.93 0.08 -4.89
CA TRP A 255 -1.72 -0.65 -5.26
C TRP A 255 -0.91 0.08 -6.35
N LYS A 256 -1.60 0.60 -7.38
CA LYS A 256 -0.95 1.43 -8.42
C LYS A 256 -0.34 2.70 -7.82
N ALA A 257 -1.06 3.38 -6.92
CA ALA A 257 -0.56 4.56 -6.22
C ALA A 257 0.67 4.22 -5.36
N LYS A 258 0.64 3.15 -4.56
CA LYS A 258 1.79 2.68 -3.77
C LYS A 258 3.01 2.48 -4.65
N ARG A 259 2.86 1.76 -5.78
CA ARG A 259 3.96 1.52 -6.73
C ARG A 259 4.50 2.80 -7.35
N SER A 260 3.63 3.74 -7.74
CA SER A 260 4.05 5.03 -8.31
C SER A 260 4.81 5.88 -7.29
N LEU A 261 4.39 5.88 -6.02
CA LEU A 261 5.09 6.58 -4.94
C LEU A 261 6.45 5.95 -4.66
N MET A 262 6.53 4.62 -4.61
CA MET A 262 7.80 3.90 -4.47
C MET A 262 8.77 4.22 -5.62
N GLN A 263 8.28 4.28 -6.86
CA GLN A 263 9.12 4.66 -7.99
C GLN A 263 9.65 6.09 -7.85
N GLN A 264 8.80 7.05 -7.51
CA GLN A 264 9.24 8.43 -7.29
C GLN A 264 10.28 8.51 -6.16
N LEU A 265 10.08 7.79 -5.04
CA LEU A 265 11.05 7.74 -3.95
C LEU A 265 12.40 7.15 -4.40
N GLN A 266 12.36 6.12 -5.26
CA GLN A 266 13.57 5.55 -5.85
C GLN A 266 14.28 6.56 -6.75
N ASP A 267 13.55 7.23 -7.65
CA ASP A 267 14.11 8.24 -8.56
C ASP A 267 14.83 9.35 -7.77
N TRP A 268 14.19 9.88 -6.72
CA TRP A 268 14.79 10.89 -5.84
C TRP A 268 15.99 10.35 -5.03
N THR A 269 15.99 9.05 -4.70
CA THR A 269 17.15 8.43 -4.03
C THR A 269 18.33 8.31 -4.99
N GLU A 270 18.09 8.00 -6.27
CA GLU A 270 19.11 7.95 -7.31
C GLU A 270 19.70 9.33 -7.60
N GLU A 271 18.88 10.39 -7.62
CA GLU A 271 19.37 11.77 -7.72
C GLU A 271 20.32 12.11 -6.56
N LEU A 272 19.96 11.75 -5.32
CA LEU A 272 20.84 11.96 -4.17
C LEU A 272 22.15 11.18 -4.28
N GLN A 273 22.10 9.94 -4.78
CA GLN A 273 23.30 9.13 -5.02
C GLN A 273 24.20 9.73 -6.10
N ALA A 274 23.63 10.31 -7.16
CA ALA A 274 24.37 11.02 -8.19
C ALA A 274 25.11 12.24 -7.60
N GLU A 275 24.47 13.00 -6.72
CA GLU A 275 25.10 14.11 -6.01
C GLU A 275 26.23 13.66 -5.08
N VAL A 276 26.04 12.54 -4.35
CA VAL A 276 27.12 11.92 -3.55
C VAL A 276 28.31 11.54 -4.44
N ALA A 277 28.05 10.90 -5.57
CA ALA A 277 29.09 10.48 -6.50
C ALA A 277 29.82 11.68 -7.13
N SER A 278 29.08 12.73 -7.51
CA SER A 278 29.67 13.96 -8.04
C SER A 278 30.48 14.70 -6.99
N ALA A 279 30.06 14.71 -5.72
CA ALA A 279 30.84 15.32 -4.63
C ALA A 279 32.12 14.53 -4.35
N ALA A 280 32.13 13.21 -4.56
CA ALA A 280 33.30 12.34 -4.35
C ALA A 280 34.41 12.53 -5.40
N THR A 281 34.07 12.97 -6.62
CA THR A 281 35.02 13.15 -7.74
C THR A 281 35.72 14.50 -7.75
N VAL A 282 35.25 15.48 -6.97
CA VAL A 282 35.83 16.84 -6.85
C VAL A 282 37.02 16.87 -5.87
N LYS A 283 37.71 15.74 -5.66
CA LYS A 283 38.89 15.62 -4.79
C LYS A 283 40.17 16.18 -5.42
#